data_AF-A0A853D5H5-F1
#
_entry.id   AF-A0A853D5H5-F1
#
_cell.length_a   1.000
_cell.length_b   1.000
_cell.length_c   1.000
_cell.angle_alpha   90.00
_cell.angle_beta   90.00
_cell.angle_gamma   90.00
#
_symmetry.space_group_name_H-M   'P 1'
#
loop_
_entity.id
_entity.type
_entity.pdbx_description
1 polymer ?
#
loop_
_entity_poly.entity_id
_entity_poly.type
_entity_poly.pdbx_seq_one_letter_code
_entity_poly.pdbx_strand_id
1 'polypeptide(L)' 'MMNNNQLDELSQIIENRYGTPETLANWLDLAVEMLFYVEEDTFSREELQEVATALRAVVRVLRGM' A
#
# COMPACT_ATOMS: atom_id res chain seq x y z
N MET A 1 -5.28 16.97 -3.45
CA MET A 1 -4.38 16.67 -4.59
C MET A 1 -2.96 17.01 -4.12
N MET A 2 -1.98 16.13 -4.32
CA MET A 2 -0.60 16.43 -3.95
C MET A 2 -0.04 17.50 -4.89
N ASN A 3 0.84 18.36 -4.37
CA ASN A 3 1.60 19.29 -5.20
C ASN A 3 2.87 18.62 -5.77
N ASN A 4 3.56 19.30 -6.70
CA ASN A 4 4.74 18.74 -7.35
C ASN A 4 5.86 18.38 -6.36
N ASN A 5 6.11 19.21 -5.35
CA ASN A 5 7.13 18.92 -4.34
C ASN A 5 6.81 17.64 -3.55
N GLN A 6 5.53 17.44 -3.20
CA GLN A 6 5.06 16.24 -2.52
C GLN A 6 5.17 14.99 -3.40
N LEU A 7 4.98 15.11 -4.71
CA LEU A 7 5.14 14.01 -5.67
C LEU A 7 6.62 13.64 -5.84
N ASP A 8 7.51 14.64 -5.88
CA ASP A 8 8.96 14.44 -5.97
C ASP A 8 9.49 13.76 -4.69
N GLU A 9 9.07 14.24 -3.51
CA GLU A 9 9.42 13.62 -2.22
C GLU A 9 8.93 12.17 -2.13
N LEU A 10 7.69 11.89 -2.57
CA LEU A 10 7.16 10.53 -2.58
C LEU A 10 7.97 9.62 -3.52
N SER A 11 8.31 10.12 -4.71
CA SER A 11 9.12 9.38 -5.69
C SER A 11 10.50 9.05 -5.12
N GLN A 12 11.14 10.02 -4.45
CA GLN A 12 12.42 9.81 -3.77
C GLN A 12 12.33 8.80 -2.61
N ILE A 13 11.25 8.83 -1.82
CA ILE A 13 11.04 7.83 -0.77
C ILE A 13 10.93 6.42 -1.38
N ILE A 14 10.17 6.28 -2.47
CA ILE A 14 10.00 4.99 -3.16
C ILE A 14 11.34 4.49 -3.68
N GLU A 15 12.11 5.32 -4.38
CA GLU A 15 13.42 4.97 -4.92
C GLU A 15 14.41 4.61 -3.80
N ASN A 16 14.54 5.45 -2.77
CA ASN A 16 15.53 5.26 -1.71
C ASN A 16 15.23 4.03 -0.82
N ARG A 17 13.96 3.68 -0.61
CA ARG A 17 13.56 2.63 0.34
C ARG A 17 13.20 1.31 -0.33
N TYR A 18 12.63 1.38 -1.53
CA TYR A 18 12.09 0.22 -2.23
C TYR A 18 12.74 0.00 -3.60
N GLY A 19 13.54 0.96 -4.09
CA GLY A 19 14.20 0.89 -5.39
C GLY A 19 13.25 1.17 -6.56
N THR A 20 12.08 0.52 -6.58
CA THR A 20 11.06 0.71 -7.62
C THR A 20 9.65 0.79 -7.04
N PRO A 21 8.70 1.48 -7.72
CA PRO A 21 7.28 1.42 -7.38
C PRO A 21 6.73 -0.01 -7.33
N GLU A 22 7.19 -0.89 -8.22
CA GLU A 22 6.78 -2.31 -8.26
C GLU A 22 7.19 -3.05 -6.98
N THR A 23 8.40 -2.79 -6.47
CA THR A 23 8.85 -3.39 -5.20
C THR A 23 7.95 -2.97 -4.04
N LEU A 24 7.57 -1.69 -3.95
CA LEU A 24 6.60 -1.24 -2.94
C LEU A 24 5.24 -1.91 -3.15
N ALA A 25 4.76 -2.01 -4.38
CA ALA A 25 3.49 -2.68 -4.68
C ALA A 25 3.48 -4.13 -4.19
N ASN A 26 4.57 -4.87 -4.39
CA ASN A 26 4.70 -6.25 -3.90
C ASN A 26 4.67 -6.35 -2.37
N TRP A 27 5.28 -5.40 -1.65
CA TRP A 27 5.17 -5.33 -0.20
C TRP A 27 3.75 -5.04 0.29
N LEU A 28 3.01 -4.18 -0.42
CA LEU A 28 1.62 -3.87 -0.08
C LEU A 28 0.69 -5.05 -0.37
N ASP A 29 0.93 -5.81 -1.45
CA ASP A 29 0.21 -7.06 -1.70
C ASP A 29 0.46 -8.08 -0.58
N LEU A 30 1.72 -8.23 -0.13
CA LEU A 30 2.05 -9.05 1.03
C LEU A 30 1.35 -8.55 2.30
N ALA A 31 1.26 -7.23 2.51
CA ALA A 31 0.54 -6.67 3.66
C ALA A 31 -0.95 -7.03 3.62
N VAL A 32 -1.58 -7.05 2.44
CA VAL A 32 -2.95 -7.53 2.26
C VAL A 32 -3.08 -9.01 2.62
N GLU A 33 -2.11 -9.85 2.24
CA GLU A 33 -2.07 -11.26 2.64
C GLU A 33 -1.92 -11.42 4.17
N MET A 34 -1.10 -10.57 4.80
CA MET A 34 -0.88 -10.59 6.25
C MET A 34 -2.16 -10.28 7.04
N LEU A 35 -3.12 -9.51 6.48
CA LEU A 35 -4.41 -9.26 7.12
C LEU A 35 -5.22 -10.54 7.37
N PHE A 36 -4.98 -11.61 6.61
CA PHE A 36 -5.64 -12.90 6.83
C PHE A 36 -5.11 -13.66 8.06
N TYR A 37 -4.00 -13.22 8.64
CA TYR A 37 -3.36 -13.84 9.79
C TYR A 37 -3.55 -13.05 11.09
N VAL A 38 -4.36 -11.99 11.06
CA VAL A 38 -4.71 -11.26 12.29
C VAL A 38 -5.56 -12.16 13.18
N GLU A 39 -5.30 -12.12 14.49
CA GLU A 39 -6.05 -12.90 15.48
C GLU A 39 -7.55 -12.58 15.41
N GLU A 40 -8.39 -13.60 15.58
CA GLU A 40 -9.84 -13.46 15.59
C GLU A 40 -10.28 -12.41 16.63
N ASP A 41 -11.35 -11.68 16.32
CA ASP A 41 -11.92 -10.61 17.14
C ASP A 41 -10.98 -9.42 17.47
N THR A 42 -9.81 -9.31 16.82
CA THR A 42 -8.93 -8.12 16.96
C THR A 42 -9.49 -6.90 16.23
N PHE A 43 -10.02 -7.12 15.03
CA PHE A 43 -10.69 -6.10 14.22
C PHE A 43 -11.98 -6.67 13.64
N SER A 44 -12.94 -5.78 13.37
CA SER A 44 -14.12 -6.15 12.61
C SER A 44 -13.76 -6.51 11.16
N ARG A 45 -14.63 -7.29 10.53
CA ARG A 45 -14.50 -7.62 9.10
C ARG A 45 -14.50 -6.37 8.22
N GLU A 46 -15.28 -5.35 8.58
CA GLU A 46 -15.38 -4.09 7.85
C GLU A 46 -14.04 -3.36 7.87
N GLU A 47 -13.42 -3.20 9.05
CA GLU A 47 -12.10 -2.56 9.19
C GLU A 47 -11.03 -3.28 8.37
N LEU A 48 -10.97 -4.62 8.41
CA LEU A 48 -10.01 -5.39 7.60
C LEU A 48 -10.25 -5.19 6.09
N GLN A 49 -11.51 -5.11 5.66
CA GLN A 49 -11.87 -4.88 4.26
C GLN A 49 -11.53 -3.48 3.79
N GLU A 50 -11.75 -2.46 4.62
CA GLU A 50 -11.37 -1.07 4.32
C GLU A 50 -9.86 -0.93 4.17
N VAL A 51 -9.07 -1.51 5.10
CA VAL A 51 -7.60 -1.49 5.01
C VAL A 51 -7.13 -2.23 3.75
N ALA A 52 -7.65 -3.43 3.49
CA ALA A 52 -7.31 -4.17 2.27
C ALA A 52 -7.65 -3.39 0.99
N THR A 53 -8.76 -2.64 1.01
CA THR A 53 -9.20 -1.81 -0.12
C THR A 53 -8.27 -0.62 -0.33
N ALA A 54 -7.86 0.07 0.74
CA ALA A 54 -6.92 1.18 0.67
C ALA A 54 -5.55 0.73 0.14
N LEU A 55 -5.02 -0.39 0.65
CA LEU A 55 -3.74 -0.95 0.18
C LEU A 55 -3.80 -1.31 -1.31
N ARG A 56 -4.87 -1.98 -1.76
CA ARG A 56 -5.06 -2.33 -3.18
C ARG A 56 -5.19 -1.11 -4.08
N ALA A 57 -5.80 -0.02 -3.61
CA ALA A 57 -5.88 1.22 -4.37
C ALA A 57 -4.49 1.81 -4.62
N VAL A 58 -3.61 1.79 -3.60
CA VAL A 58 -2.22 2.25 -3.76
C VAL A 58 -1.44 1.34 -4.71
N VAL A 59 -1.59 0.01 -4.59
CA VAL A 59 -0.97 -0.95 -5.50
C VAL A 59 -1.31 -0.67 -6.97
N ARG A 60 -2.58 -0.38 -7.27
CA ARG A 60 -3.02 -0.03 -8.63
C ARG A 60 -2.29 1.19 -9.18
N VAL A 61 -2.19 2.26 -8.38
CA VAL A 61 -1.46 3.47 -8.75
C VAL A 61 0.01 3.18 -9.01
N LEU A 62 0.67 2.42 -8.12
CA LEU A 62 2.10 2.09 -8.26
C LEU A 62 2.39 1.25 -9.50
N ARG A 63 1.46 0.39 -9.91
CA ARG A 63 1.56 -0.44 -11.12
C ARG A 63 1.08 0.27 -12.39
N GLY A 64 0.52 1.47 -12.28
CA GLY A 64 -0.05 2.21 -13.40
C GLY A 64 -1.32 1.59 -14.00
N MET A 65 -2.13 0.89 -13.18
CA MET A 65 -3.39 0.22 -13.56
C MET A 65 -4.63 0.94 -13.03
#